data_AF-J2KQ07-F1
#
_entry.id   AF-J2KQ07-F1
#
_cell.length_a   1.000
_cell.length_b   1.000
_cell.length_c   1.000
_cell.angle_alpha   90.00
_cell.angle_beta   90.00
_cell.angle_gamma   90.00
#
_symmetry.space_group_name_H-M   'P 1'
#
loop_
_entity.id
_entity.type
_entity.pdbx_description
1 polymer ?
#
loop_
_entity_poly.entity_id
_entity_poly.type
_entity_poly.pdbx_seq_one_letter_code
_entity_poly.pdbx_strand_id
1 'polypeptide(L)'
;MAKIIGGLAVSHTPTIGFAVDHNKQQEGAWAPIFDGFAPMQRWLEEKKPDVLLYVFNDHVTSFFFDHYSAFVLGIDDDYAVADEGGGARDLPPVKGHAALSQHIGASLMADEFDMSFFQDKALDHGLFSPLSALAPWQGGWPMQVVPLAVGVLQFPIPTARRCYKLGQALKRAVESFPEDLKVAVVATGGVSHQVHGERCGFNNPEWDAQFIDLLVNDPERLTEITLAEYATLGGLEGAEVIMWLIMRGALSANVEKLHQDYYLPSMTGIATLILENQSREAPVDVHQRQRDKINLQLSGVEKLPGTYPFTQARSLKALRINRFLHRMIQPEWRKRFRAEPQALYQEAGLTAEEQALITQLDWRGMIHYGVSFFLLEKLGAVVGVSNLHIYSAMRGETLEQFQQTRNQQVLYSVAGKAD
;
A
#
# COMPACT_ATOMS: atom_id res chain seq x y z
N MET A 1 -10.95 -17.56 9.95
CA MET A 1 -11.03 -16.67 8.79
C MET A 1 -11.17 -15.26 9.32
N ALA A 2 -10.52 -14.31 8.65
CA ALA A 2 -10.47 -12.96 9.15
C ALA A 2 -11.86 -12.32 9.12
N LYS A 3 -12.10 -11.39 10.05
CA LYS A 3 -13.39 -10.74 10.24
C LYS A 3 -13.21 -9.24 10.27
N ILE A 4 -14.03 -8.54 9.48
CA ILE A 4 -14.11 -7.09 9.57
C ILE A 4 -14.96 -6.73 10.80
N ILE A 5 -14.37 -6.08 11.79
CA ILE A 5 -15.04 -5.74 13.06
C ILE A 5 -15.74 -4.38 13.02
N GLY A 6 -15.33 -3.50 12.12
CA GLY A 6 -15.86 -2.14 12.01
C GLY A 6 -15.06 -1.28 11.06
N GLY A 7 -15.55 -0.07 10.83
CA GLY A 7 -14.91 0.96 10.04
C GLY A 7 -14.72 2.24 10.83
N LEU A 8 -13.59 2.91 10.61
CA LEU A 8 -13.25 4.20 11.19
C LEU A 8 -13.02 5.19 10.06
N ALA A 9 -13.69 6.34 10.11
CA ALA A 9 -13.45 7.44 9.19
C ALA A 9 -12.88 8.64 9.96
N VAL A 10 -11.79 9.23 9.46
CA VAL A 10 -11.07 10.30 10.19
C VAL A 10 -10.30 11.22 9.26
N SER A 11 -10.41 12.54 9.46
CA SER A 11 -9.57 13.49 8.73
C SER A 11 -8.07 13.25 8.99
N HIS A 12 -7.20 13.43 7.99
CA HIS A 12 -5.74 13.19 8.14
C HIS A 12 -4.87 14.44 8.15
N THR A 13 -5.45 15.63 8.25
CA THR A 13 -4.70 16.90 8.15
C THR A 13 -3.42 16.88 9.00
N PRO A 14 -2.28 17.40 8.49
CA PRO A 14 -1.01 17.40 9.24
C PRO A 14 -1.10 18.19 10.55
N THR A 15 -2.10 19.06 10.68
CA THR A 15 -2.52 19.76 11.90
C THR A 15 -2.69 18.79 13.08
N ILE A 16 -3.27 17.60 12.88
CA ILE A 16 -3.44 16.59 13.95
C ILE A 16 -2.08 16.08 14.43
N GLY A 17 -1.22 15.61 13.52
CA GLY A 17 0.12 15.14 13.84
C GLY A 17 0.98 16.21 14.52
N PHE A 18 0.90 17.46 14.04
CA PHE A 18 1.58 18.60 14.68
C PHE A 18 1.17 18.75 16.15
N ALA A 19 -0.13 18.67 16.44
CA ALA A 19 -0.63 18.81 17.81
C ALA A 19 -0.20 17.65 18.71
N VAL A 20 -0.09 16.44 18.16
CA VAL A 20 0.46 15.28 18.87
C VAL A 20 1.94 15.51 19.22
N ASP A 21 2.75 15.84 18.22
CA ASP A 21 4.21 15.96 18.36
C ASP A 21 4.62 17.10 19.32
N HIS A 22 3.80 18.15 19.42
CA HIS A 22 4.05 19.32 20.27
C HIS A 22 3.28 19.31 21.60
N ASN A 23 2.69 18.18 21.99
CA ASN A 23 1.93 18.01 23.24
C ASN A 23 0.78 19.02 23.42
N LYS A 24 0.09 19.38 22.32
CA LYS A 24 -0.96 20.40 22.29
C LYS A 24 -2.37 19.86 22.52
N GLN A 25 -2.52 18.57 22.80
CA GLN A 25 -3.81 17.88 22.82
C GLN A 25 -4.79 18.45 23.85
N GLN A 26 -4.30 19.15 24.88
CA GLN A 26 -5.10 19.79 25.93
C GLN A 26 -5.23 21.32 25.76
N GLU A 27 -4.66 21.89 24.69
CA GLU A 27 -4.62 23.33 24.48
C GLU A 27 -5.84 23.82 23.68
N GLY A 28 -6.63 24.73 24.25
CA GLY A 28 -7.56 25.63 23.54
C GLY A 28 -8.20 25.08 22.26
N ALA A 29 -7.71 25.55 21.10
CA ALA A 29 -8.24 25.21 19.77
C ALA A 29 -7.96 23.77 19.30
N TRP A 30 -7.15 23.01 20.02
CA TRP A 30 -6.81 21.62 19.68
C TRP A 30 -7.59 20.62 20.52
N ALA A 31 -7.94 20.97 21.76
CA ALA A 31 -8.63 20.07 22.68
C ALA A 31 -9.92 19.44 22.09
N PRO A 32 -10.80 20.20 21.40
CA PRO A 32 -12.00 19.61 20.79
C PRO A 32 -11.70 18.55 19.72
N ILE A 33 -10.56 18.65 19.03
CA ILE A 33 -10.12 17.60 18.09
C ILE A 33 -9.91 16.31 18.87
N PHE A 34 -9.12 16.34 19.94
CA PHE A 34 -8.76 15.14 20.69
C PHE A 34 -9.91 14.57 21.51
N ASP A 35 -10.86 15.41 21.94
CA ASP A 35 -12.13 14.96 22.51
C ASP A 35 -12.92 14.09 21.52
N GLY A 36 -12.93 14.48 20.23
CA GLY A 36 -13.53 13.70 19.14
C GLY A 36 -12.78 12.40 18.81
N PHE A 37 -11.47 12.35 19.04
CA PHE A 37 -10.66 11.12 18.86
C PHE A 37 -10.76 10.14 20.03
N ALA A 38 -11.07 10.61 21.25
CA ALA A 38 -11.09 9.76 22.44
C ALA A 38 -12.04 8.54 22.35
N PRO A 39 -13.27 8.65 21.77
CA PRO A 39 -14.10 7.48 21.49
C PRO A 39 -13.46 6.48 20.53
N MET A 40 -12.68 6.94 19.54
CA MET A 40 -11.99 6.08 18.58
C MET A 40 -10.83 5.34 19.24
N GLN A 41 -10.05 6.03 20.08
CA GLN A 41 -8.99 5.43 20.89
C GLN A 41 -9.56 4.31 21.76
N ARG A 42 -10.63 4.59 22.52
CA ARG A 42 -11.32 3.58 23.35
C ARG A 42 -11.81 2.40 22.54
N TRP A 43 -12.42 2.64 21.38
CA TRP A 43 -12.89 1.56 20.52
C TRP A 43 -11.73 0.66 20.03
N LEU A 44 -10.59 1.25 19.66
CA LEU A 44 -9.40 0.49 19.27
C LEU A 44 -8.81 -0.31 20.43
N GLU A 45 -8.76 0.28 21.63
CA GLU A 45 -8.29 -0.39 22.86
C GLU A 45 -9.20 -1.54 23.29
N GLU A 46 -10.52 -1.40 23.13
CA GLU A 46 -11.52 -2.41 23.49
C GLU A 46 -11.57 -3.52 22.45
N LYS A 47 -11.67 -3.18 21.16
CA LYS A 47 -11.83 -4.15 20.07
C LYS A 47 -10.52 -4.82 19.68
N LYS A 48 -9.38 -4.16 19.88
CA LYS A 48 -8.02 -4.65 19.60
C LYS A 48 -7.91 -5.31 18.21
N PRO A 49 -8.10 -4.56 17.11
CA PRO A 49 -7.86 -5.11 15.78
C PRO A 49 -6.41 -5.60 15.67
N ASP A 50 -6.22 -6.75 15.03
CA ASP A 50 -4.89 -7.27 14.71
C ASP A 50 -4.28 -6.47 13.54
N VAL A 51 -5.14 -6.04 12.60
CA VAL A 51 -4.74 -5.30 11.40
C VAL A 51 -5.71 -4.15 11.11
N LEU A 52 -5.16 -3.00 10.70
CA LEU A 52 -5.91 -1.92 10.05
C LEU A 52 -5.73 -2.01 8.54
N LEU A 53 -6.81 -2.25 7.80
CA LEU A 53 -6.84 -1.98 6.36
C LEU A 53 -6.98 -0.46 6.19
N TYR A 54 -5.89 0.21 5.84
CA TYR A 54 -5.72 1.65 6.02
C TYR A 54 -5.76 2.38 4.68
N VAL A 55 -6.90 2.99 4.37
CA VAL A 55 -7.15 3.75 3.14
C VAL A 55 -6.77 5.21 3.35
N PHE A 56 -5.86 5.72 2.54
CA PHE A 56 -5.38 7.10 2.57
C PHE A 56 -4.95 7.53 1.15
N ASN A 57 -4.53 8.77 0.97
CA ASN A 57 -3.76 9.21 -0.21
C ASN A 57 -2.41 9.76 0.24
N ASP A 58 -1.42 9.58 -0.61
CA ASP A 58 -0.12 10.24 -0.46
C ASP A 58 -0.18 11.64 -1.08
N HIS A 59 0.43 12.60 -0.41
CA HIS A 59 0.47 14.02 -0.77
C HIS A 59 1.71 14.35 -1.58
N VAL A 60 2.00 13.51 -2.58
CA VAL A 60 3.11 13.69 -3.55
C VAL A 60 4.47 13.61 -2.85
N THR A 61 4.59 12.71 -1.87
CA THR A 61 5.83 12.46 -1.13
C THR A 61 6.48 11.18 -1.63
N SER A 62 5.82 10.04 -1.41
CA SER A 62 6.32 8.74 -1.84
C SER A 62 5.88 8.36 -3.25
N PHE A 63 4.81 8.98 -3.75
CA PHE A 63 4.26 8.75 -5.08
C PHE A 63 4.24 10.05 -5.87
N PHE A 64 5.29 10.24 -6.68
CA PHE A 64 5.39 11.41 -7.54
C PHE A 64 4.60 11.23 -8.85
N PHE A 65 4.34 12.34 -9.53
CA PHE A 65 3.46 12.38 -10.71
C PHE A 65 3.98 11.64 -11.95
N ASP A 66 5.26 11.26 -11.98
CA ASP A 66 5.83 10.43 -13.06
C ASP A 66 5.36 8.96 -12.97
N HIS A 67 4.96 8.52 -11.78
CA HIS A 67 4.31 7.23 -11.56
C HIS A 67 3.27 7.33 -10.43
N TYR A 68 2.07 7.78 -10.80
CA TYR A 68 0.94 7.99 -9.90
C TYR A 68 -0.23 7.09 -10.29
N SER A 69 -0.61 6.14 -9.42
CA SER A 69 -1.67 5.15 -9.74
C SER A 69 -2.94 5.41 -8.96
N ALA A 70 -4.08 5.01 -9.54
CA ALA A 70 -5.40 5.14 -8.92
C ALA A 70 -5.53 4.41 -7.58
N PHE A 71 -5.07 3.16 -7.49
CA PHE A 71 -5.08 2.34 -6.27
C PHE A 71 -3.74 1.64 -6.13
N VAL A 72 -3.03 1.90 -5.02
CA VAL A 72 -1.70 1.33 -4.74
C VAL A 72 -1.73 0.62 -3.39
N LEU A 73 -1.52 -0.70 -3.39
CA LEU A 73 -1.52 -1.50 -2.17
C LEU A 73 -0.09 -1.78 -1.69
N GLY A 74 0.17 -1.50 -0.40
CA GLY A 74 1.44 -1.85 0.24
C GLY A 74 1.51 -3.34 0.53
N ILE A 75 2.60 -3.97 0.09
CA ILE A 75 2.85 -5.42 0.26
C ILE A 75 4.15 -5.67 1.04
N ASP A 76 4.56 -4.71 1.85
CA ASP A 76 5.73 -4.76 2.73
C ASP A 76 5.40 -5.22 4.16
N ASP A 77 6.43 -5.59 4.92
CA ASP A 77 6.36 -6.00 6.33
C ASP A 77 6.57 -4.83 7.32
N ASP A 78 7.02 -3.68 6.82
CA ASP A 78 7.35 -2.51 7.64
C ASP A 78 7.22 -1.22 6.82
N TYR A 79 6.70 -0.15 7.43
CA TYR A 79 6.53 1.14 6.78
C TYR A 79 7.09 2.25 7.67
N ALA A 80 8.17 2.88 7.20
CA ALA A 80 8.79 4.04 7.86
C ALA A 80 7.99 5.33 7.64
N VAL A 81 8.25 6.34 8.47
CA VAL A 81 7.69 7.70 8.29
C VAL A 81 8.45 8.41 7.18
N ALA A 82 7.73 9.02 6.25
CA ALA A 82 8.32 9.78 5.16
C ALA A 82 8.89 11.12 5.65
N ASP A 83 9.92 11.59 4.96
CA ASP A 83 10.36 12.97 5.07
C ASP A 83 9.55 13.81 4.08
N GLU A 84 8.77 14.75 4.59
CA GLU A 84 7.91 15.65 3.81
C GLU A 84 8.56 17.01 3.56
N GLY A 85 9.89 17.10 3.68
CA GLY A 85 10.70 18.31 3.52
C GLY A 85 11.11 18.97 4.83
N GLY A 86 10.62 18.46 5.97
CA GLY A 86 10.93 18.94 7.32
C GLY A 86 11.74 17.95 8.17
N GLY A 87 12.22 16.84 7.57
CA GLY A 87 12.67 15.67 8.31
C GLY A 87 11.50 14.73 8.62
N ALA A 88 11.77 13.43 8.67
CA ALA A 88 10.79 12.45 9.11
C ALA A 88 10.40 12.69 10.59
N ARG A 89 9.12 12.55 10.92
CA ARG A 89 8.64 12.64 12.31
C ARG A 89 9.24 11.52 13.17
N ASP A 90 9.46 11.79 14.45
CA ASP A 90 10.00 10.82 15.42
C ASP A 90 8.94 9.80 15.88
N LEU A 91 8.51 8.95 14.94
CA LEU A 91 7.62 7.82 15.19
C LEU A 91 8.30 6.52 14.75
N PRO A 92 8.10 5.40 15.46
CA PRO A 92 8.60 4.12 15.00
C PRO A 92 7.87 3.70 13.72
N PRO A 93 8.52 2.91 12.85
CA PRO A 93 7.84 2.34 11.69
C PRO A 93 6.66 1.47 12.14
N VAL A 94 5.59 1.47 11.35
CA VAL A 94 4.42 0.61 11.57
C VAL A 94 4.60 -0.70 10.82
N LYS A 95 4.30 -1.81 11.49
CA LYS A 95 4.42 -3.15 10.89
C LYS A 95 3.34 -3.38 9.85
N GLY A 96 3.74 -3.93 8.71
CA GLY A 96 2.84 -4.43 7.69
C GLY A 96 2.38 -5.86 7.96
N HIS A 97 1.24 -6.24 7.37
CA HIS A 97 0.80 -7.64 7.35
C HIS A 97 0.92 -8.22 5.93
N ALA A 98 2.15 -8.54 5.48
CA ALA A 98 2.41 -8.88 4.08
C ALA A 98 1.55 -10.03 3.53
N ALA A 99 1.31 -11.10 4.30
CA ALA A 99 0.48 -12.22 3.84
C ALA A 99 -0.97 -11.80 3.51
N LEU A 100 -1.56 -10.95 4.36
CA LEU A 100 -2.90 -10.39 4.14
C LEU A 100 -2.89 -9.39 2.98
N SER A 101 -1.89 -8.50 2.90
CA SER A 101 -1.74 -7.59 1.75
C SER A 101 -1.67 -8.35 0.43
N GLN A 102 -0.89 -9.43 0.36
CA GLN A 102 -0.70 -10.22 -0.86
C GLN A 102 -1.97 -11.00 -1.23
N HIS A 103 -2.67 -11.55 -0.23
CA HIS A 103 -3.98 -12.18 -0.44
C HIS A 103 -5.01 -11.18 -0.96
N ILE A 104 -5.06 -9.98 -0.36
CA ILE A 104 -5.94 -8.89 -0.82
C ILE A 104 -5.60 -8.50 -2.26
N GLY A 105 -4.32 -8.26 -2.56
CA GLY A 105 -3.87 -7.92 -3.90
C GLY A 105 -4.28 -8.96 -4.94
N ALA A 106 -4.09 -10.24 -4.65
CA ALA A 106 -4.50 -11.32 -5.55
C ALA A 106 -6.03 -11.40 -5.72
N SER A 107 -6.79 -11.18 -4.64
CA SER A 107 -8.26 -11.11 -4.68
C SER A 107 -8.77 -9.96 -5.53
N LEU A 108 -8.18 -8.77 -5.41
CA LEU A 108 -8.58 -7.59 -6.18
C LEU A 108 -8.30 -7.78 -7.67
N MET A 109 -7.12 -8.32 -8.01
CA MET A 109 -6.79 -8.65 -9.41
C MET A 109 -7.75 -9.71 -9.98
N ALA A 110 -8.14 -10.72 -9.19
CA ALA A 110 -9.13 -11.72 -9.60
C ALA A 110 -10.55 -11.12 -9.76
N ASP A 111 -10.85 -10.04 -9.04
CA ASP A 111 -12.09 -9.27 -9.15
C ASP A 111 -12.02 -8.14 -10.21
N GLU A 112 -11.02 -8.18 -11.09
CA GLU A 112 -10.83 -7.25 -12.22
C GLU A 112 -10.61 -5.78 -11.78
N PHE A 113 -9.99 -5.57 -10.62
CA PHE A 113 -9.41 -4.28 -10.26
C PHE A 113 -7.95 -4.21 -10.71
N ASP A 114 -7.63 -3.19 -11.50
CA ASP A 114 -6.25 -2.86 -11.86
C ASP A 114 -5.55 -2.24 -10.63
N MET A 115 -4.64 -3.01 -10.03
CA MET A 115 -3.89 -2.59 -8.84
C MET A 115 -2.45 -2.25 -9.19
N SER A 116 -1.93 -1.23 -8.52
CA SER A 116 -0.49 -1.04 -8.34
C SER A 116 -0.06 -1.56 -6.97
N PHE A 117 1.22 -1.91 -6.82
CA PHE A 117 1.77 -2.45 -5.58
C PHE A 117 3.07 -1.74 -5.24
N PHE A 118 3.31 -1.52 -3.94
CA PHE A 118 4.54 -0.87 -3.50
C PHE A 118 5.19 -1.58 -2.31
N GLN A 119 6.50 -1.38 -2.22
CA GLN A 119 7.43 -1.87 -1.20
C GLN A 119 8.49 -0.79 -1.02
N ASP A 120 9.18 -0.77 0.12
CA ASP A 120 10.31 0.13 0.36
C ASP A 120 9.99 1.61 0.14
N LYS A 121 8.79 2.03 0.51
CA LYS A 121 8.39 3.43 0.53
C LYS A 121 7.95 3.79 1.94
N ALA A 122 8.46 4.92 2.42
CA ALA A 122 7.97 5.53 3.63
C ALA A 122 6.57 6.13 3.40
N LEU A 123 5.78 6.29 4.45
CA LEU A 123 4.40 6.81 4.34
C LEU A 123 4.31 8.19 4.98
N ASP A 124 3.52 9.07 4.36
CA ASP A 124 3.37 10.47 4.75
C ASP A 124 2.32 10.67 5.87
N HIS A 125 1.98 11.93 6.12
CA HIS A 125 0.99 12.33 7.10
C HIS A 125 -0.41 11.77 6.83
N GLY A 126 -0.77 11.39 5.59
CA GLY A 126 -2.07 10.79 5.27
C GLY A 126 -2.36 9.51 6.09
N LEU A 127 -1.29 8.79 6.47
CA LEU A 127 -1.33 7.69 7.43
C LEU A 127 -0.93 8.13 8.83
N PHE A 128 0.29 8.67 9.00
CA PHE A 128 0.88 8.85 10.34
C PHE A 128 0.26 9.99 11.14
N SER A 129 -0.40 10.98 10.53
CA SER A 129 -1.05 12.06 11.28
C SER A 129 -2.18 11.50 12.17
N PRO A 130 -3.26 10.94 11.61
CA PRO A 130 -4.33 10.36 12.43
C PRO A 130 -3.89 9.11 13.21
N LEU A 131 -3.01 8.25 12.67
CA LEU A 131 -2.56 7.07 13.41
C LEU A 131 -1.87 7.46 14.73
N SER A 132 -1.05 8.51 14.72
CA SER A 132 -0.42 9.05 15.95
C SER A 132 -1.40 9.70 16.92
N ALA A 133 -2.64 9.98 16.51
CA ALA A 133 -3.69 10.42 17.42
C ALA A 133 -4.60 9.27 17.88
N LEU A 134 -4.63 8.15 17.16
CA LEU A 134 -5.57 7.05 17.39
C LEU A 134 -5.04 5.92 18.27
N ALA A 135 -3.73 5.68 18.25
CA ALA A 135 -3.11 4.56 18.95
C ALA A 135 -1.81 4.98 19.62
N PRO A 136 -1.44 4.39 20.77
CA PRO A 136 -0.11 4.59 21.35
C PRO A 136 0.95 3.91 20.49
N TRP A 137 2.17 4.46 20.48
CA TRP A 137 3.33 3.91 19.74
C TRP A 137 4.58 3.74 20.61
N GLN A 138 4.51 4.11 21.89
CA GLN A 138 5.60 3.91 22.83
C GLN A 138 5.81 2.40 23.04
N GLY A 139 6.90 1.85 22.49
CA GLY A 139 7.17 0.41 22.46
C GLY A 139 6.73 -0.31 21.18
N GLY A 140 6.29 0.45 20.17
CA GLY A 140 5.74 -0.07 18.91
C GLY A 140 4.23 0.10 18.82
N TRP A 141 3.70 0.00 17.61
CA TRP A 141 2.27 0.09 17.35
C TRP A 141 1.56 -1.20 17.80
N PRO A 142 0.35 -1.13 18.40
CA PRO A 142 -0.34 -2.29 18.95
C PRO A 142 -0.99 -3.18 17.88
N MET A 143 -0.97 -2.74 16.62
CA MET A 143 -1.56 -3.42 15.47
C MET A 143 -0.66 -3.30 14.24
N GLN A 144 -0.91 -4.14 13.24
CA GLN A 144 -0.30 -4.04 11.92
C GLN A 144 -1.18 -3.24 10.95
N VAL A 145 -0.63 -2.86 9.80
CA VAL A 145 -1.36 -2.16 8.75
C VAL A 145 -1.28 -2.88 7.40
N VAL A 146 -2.32 -2.71 6.61
CA VAL A 146 -2.33 -2.96 5.15
C VAL A 146 -2.67 -1.61 4.50
N PRO A 147 -1.66 -0.83 4.06
CA PRO A 147 -1.90 0.50 3.53
C PRO A 147 -2.38 0.43 2.08
N LEU A 148 -3.46 1.14 1.78
CA LEU A 148 -4.01 1.34 0.44
C LEU A 148 -4.00 2.83 0.13
N ALA A 149 -3.01 3.26 -0.65
CA ALA A 149 -2.93 4.63 -1.15
C ALA A 149 -3.85 4.80 -2.37
N VAL A 150 -4.63 5.88 -2.40
CA VAL A 150 -5.55 6.21 -3.49
C VAL A 150 -5.07 7.48 -4.20
N GLY A 151 -4.89 7.39 -5.51
CA GLY A 151 -4.49 8.52 -6.35
C GLY A 151 -5.66 9.47 -6.60
N VAL A 152 -5.88 10.43 -5.70
CA VAL A 152 -6.98 11.40 -5.76
C VAL A 152 -6.55 12.82 -6.16
N LEU A 153 -5.25 13.05 -6.40
CA LEU A 153 -4.72 14.40 -6.68
C LEU A 153 -4.51 14.70 -8.18
N GLN A 154 -4.22 13.69 -9.01
CA GLN A 154 -3.94 13.88 -10.44
C GLN A 154 -5.07 13.28 -11.29
N PHE A 155 -5.90 14.16 -11.88
CA PHE A 155 -7.05 13.76 -12.69
C PHE A 155 -6.65 13.20 -14.07
N PRO A 156 -7.38 12.19 -14.61
CA PRO A 156 -8.60 11.58 -14.07
C PRO A 156 -8.35 10.60 -12.91
N ILE A 157 -9.16 10.72 -11.86
CA ILE A 157 -9.13 9.85 -10.67
C ILE A 157 -10.31 8.86 -10.67
N PRO A 158 -10.32 7.83 -9.80
CA PRO A 158 -11.48 6.95 -9.65
C PRO A 158 -12.78 7.69 -9.34
N THR A 159 -13.90 7.18 -9.85
CA THR A 159 -15.23 7.68 -9.47
C THR A 159 -15.61 7.20 -8.06
N ALA A 160 -16.52 7.92 -7.39
CA ALA A 160 -17.10 7.50 -6.12
C ALA A 160 -17.68 6.07 -6.18
N ARG A 161 -18.34 5.71 -7.29
CA ARG A 161 -18.82 4.34 -7.54
C ARG A 161 -17.69 3.30 -7.62
N ARG A 162 -16.56 3.63 -8.25
CA ARG A 162 -15.41 2.73 -8.34
C ARG A 162 -14.78 2.52 -6.96
N CYS A 163 -14.69 3.56 -6.14
CA CYS A 163 -14.26 3.48 -4.74
C CYS A 163 -15.20 2.58 -3.90
N TYR A 164 -16.52 2.75 -4.00
CA TYR A 164 -17.47 1.91 -3.28
C TYR A 164 -17.39 0.42 -3.70
N LYS A 165 -17.28 0.14 -5.00
CA LYS A 165 -17.07 -1.22 -5.52
C LYS A 165 -15.75 -1.83 -5.05
N LEU A 166 -14.68 -1.04 -4.94
CA LEU A 166 -13.40 -1.49 -4.38
C LEU A 166 -13.59 -1.93 -2.93
N GLY A 167 -14.31 -1.16 -2.12
CA GLY A 167 -14.69 -1.54 -0.75
C GLY A 167 -15.38 -2.91 -0.70
N GLN A 168 -16.37 -3.14 -1.56
CA GLN A 168 -17.08 -4.42 -1.63
C GLN A 168 -16.15 -5.59 -1.99
N ALA A 169 -15.15 -5.35 -2.85
CA ALA A 169 -14.14 -6.35 -3.19
C ALA A 169 -13.15 -6.60 -2.04
N LEU A 170 -12.74 -5.55 -1.33
CA LEU A 170 -11.91 -5.64 -0.13
C LEU A 170 -12.59 -6.47 0.96
N LYS A 171 -13.91 -6.33 1.13
CA LYS A 171 -14.67 -7.18 2.06
C LYS A 171 -14.48 -8.66 1.78
N ARG A 172 -14.73 -9.08 0.53
CA ARG A 172 -14.57 -10.48 0.11
C ARG A 172 -13.12 -10.95 0.26
N ALA A 173 -12.17 -10.07 -0.06
CA ALA A 173 -10.76 -10.34 0.06
C ALA A 173 -10.35 -10.62 1.50
N VAL A 174 -10.67 -9.71 2.43
CA VAL A 174 -10.37 -9.85 3.86
C VAL A 174 -11.05 -11.08 4.43
N GLU A 175 -12.38 -11.22 4.26
CA GLU A 175 -13.12 -12.32 4.89
C GLU A 175 -12.75 -13.70 4.34
N SER A 176 -12.12 -13.77 3.15
CA SER A 176 -11.62 -15.04 2.59
C SER A 176 -10.21 -15.42 3.07
N PHE A 177 -9.51 -14.53 3.78
CA PHE A 177 -8.20 -14.81 4.37
C PHE A 177 -8.34 -15.90 5.46
N PRO A 178 -7.51 -16.96 5.43
CA PRO A 178 -7.75 -18.16 6.23
C PRO A 178 -7.56 -17.95 7.74
N GLU A 179 -6.60 -17.11 8.16
CA GLU A 179 -6.29 -16.87 9.56
C GLU A 179 -7.42 -16.13 10.28
N ASP A 180 -7.58 -16.34 11.59
CA ASP A 180 -8.60 -15.68 12.41
C ASP A 180 -8.09 -14.32 12.93
N LEU A 181 -8.20 -13.30 12.08
CA LEU A 181 -7.80 -11.92 12.39
C LEU A 181 -9.00 -11.00 12.56
N LYS A 182 -8.93 -10.07 13.51
CA LYS A 182 -9.83 -8.92 13.58
C LYS A 182 -9.25 -7.78 12.75
N VAL A 183 -9.96 -7.42 11.69
CA VAL A 183 -9.58 -6.33 10.78
C VAL A 183 -10.51 -5.15 10.98
N ALA A 184 -9.95 -3.97 11.23
CA ALA A 184 -10.70 -2.72 11.14
C ALA A 184 -10.35 -2.00 9.83
N VAL A 185 -11.34 -1.41 9.16
CA VAL A 185 -11.11 -0.65 7.93
C VAL A 185 -11.07 0.84 8.26
N VAL A 186 -9.94 1.48 8.04
CA VAL A 186 -9.77 2.92 8.27
C VAL A 186 -9.80 3.62 6.93
N ALA A 187 -10.57 4.70 6.80
CA ALA A 187 -10.44 5.62 5.68
C ALA A 187 -10.15 7.02 6.19
N THR A 188 -9.14 7.65 5.59
CA THR A 188 -8.72 8.99 5.99
C THR A 188 -9.02 10.05 4.95
N GLY A 189 -8.79 11.31 5.32
CA GLY A 189 -9.03 12.49 4.49
C GLY A 189 -10.37 13.16 4.79
N GLY A 190 -10.64 14.25 4.10
CA GLY A 190 -11.84 15.04 4.23
C GLY A 190 -11.90 15.89 5.51
N VAL A 191 -13.05 16.50 5.83
CA VAL A 191 -14.25 16.57 4.97
C VAL A 191 -14.14 17.81 4.09
N SER A 192 -15.03 18.80 4.19
CA SER A 192 -14.91 19.99 3.35
C SER A 192 -13.62 20.77 3.63
N HIS A 193 -12.85 21.03 2.57
CA HIS A 193 -11.68 21.90 2.54
C HIS A 193 -11.22 22.19 1.11
N GLN A 194 -10.57 23.33 0.92
CA GLN A 194 -9.79 23.62 -0.28
C GLN A 194 -8.51 24.37 0.11
N VAL A 195 -7.36 23.89 -0.37
CA VAL A 195 -6.03 24.42 0.03
C VAL A 195 -5.24 25.08 -1.10
N HIS A 196 -5.83 25.22 -2.28
CA HIS A 196 -5.21 25.90 -3.41
C HIS A 196 -6.13 26.94 -4.09
N GLY A 197 -5.50 27.88 -4.79
CA GLY A 197 -6.17 28.92 -5.59
C GLY A 197 -6.92 29.97 -4.78
N GLU A 198 -7.66 30.84 -5.45
CA GLU A 198 -8.41 31.95 -4.84
C GLU A 198 -9.61 31.48 -3.99
N ARG A 199 -10.02 30.20 -4.13
CA ARG A 199 -11.07 29.57 -3.32
C ARG A 199 -10.50 28.82 -2.09
N CYS A 200 -9.20 28.94 -1.83
CA CYS A 200 -8.56 28.41 -0.63
C CYS A 200 -9.27 28.90 0.65
N GLY A 201 -9.52 28.00 1.60
CA GLY A 201 -10.29 28.27 2.83
C GLY A 201 -11.79 28.03 2.71
N PHE A 202 -12.25 27.42 1.61
CA PHE A 202 -13.64 27.00 1.47
C PHE A 202 -13.98 25.83 2.42
N ASN A 203 -15.12 25.93 3.11
CA ASN A 203 -15.73 24.86 3.89
C ASN A 203 -17.26 24.88 3.69
N ASN A 204 -17.90 23.76 3.98
CA ASN A 204 -19.35 23.60 3.91
C ASN A 204 -19.85 22.59 4.96
N PRO A 205 -20.01 23.02 6.23
CA PRO A 205 -20.45 22.14 7.31
C PRO A 205 -21.81 21.49 7.08
N GLU A 206 -22.73 22.15 6.35
CA GLU A 206 -24.03 21.54 5.99
C GLU A 206 -23.85 20.33 5.08
N TRP A 207 -22.98 20.45 4.06
CA TRP A 207 -22.61 19.32 3.21
C TRP A 207 -21.89 18.23 4.00
N ASP A 208 -20.99 18.58 4.90
CA ASP A 208 -20.24 17.59 5.68
C ASP A 208 -21.17 16.73 6.54
N ALA A 209 -22.16 17.36 7.19
CA ALA A 209 -23.19 16.65 7.95
C ALA A 209 -24.05 15.74 7.05
N GLN A 210 -24.45 16.23 5.87
CA GLN A 210 -25.22 15.46 4.90
C GLN A 210 -24.42 14.28 4.33
N PHE A 211 -23.14 14.48 4.03
CA PHE A 211 -22.24 13.45 3.53
C PHE A 211 -22.11 12.31 4.53
N ILE A 212 -21.88 12.61 5.82
CA ILE A 212 -21.77 11.59 6.86
C ILE A 212 -23.10 10.84 7.04
N ASP A 213 -24.23 11.54 7.04
CA ASP A 213 -25.55 10.90 7.12
C ASP A 213 -25.78 9.91 5.96
N LEU A 214 -25.54 10.35 4.73
CA LEU A 214 -25.63 9.48 3.55
C LEU A 214 -24.62 8.34 3.60
N LEU A 215 -23.40 8.57 4.06
CA LEU A 215 -22.39 7.51 4.17
C LEU A 215 -22.84 6.39 5.11
N VAL A 216 -23.48 6.75 6.24
CA VAL A 216 -23.99 5.80 7.21
C VAL A 216 -25.22 5.06 6.64
N ASN A 217 -26.20 5.83 6.16
CA ASN A 217 -27.57 5.37 5.97
C ASN A 217 -27.92 5.02 4.51
N ASP A 218 -27.30 5.68 3.53
CA ASP A 218 -27.59 5.49 2.10
C ASP A 218 -26.37 5.75 1.19
N PRO A 219 -25.29 4.96 1.32
CA PRO A 219 -24.02 5.23 0.65
C PRO A 219 -24.09 5.09 -0.87
N GLU A 220 -25.10 4.41 -1.43
CA GLU A 220 -25.28 4.30 -2.88
C GLU A 220 -25.58 5.66 -3.52
N ARG A 221 -26.28 6.58 -2.83
CA ARG A 221 -26.54 7.94 -3.34
C ARG A 221 -25.26 8.72 -3.56
N LEU A 222 -24.28 8.55 -2.67
CA LEU A 222 -22.96 9.16 -2.80
C LEU A 222 -22.20 8.66 -4.03
N THR A 223 -22.51 7.47 -4.55
CA THR A 223 -21.89 6.93 -5.77
C THR A 223 -22.42 7.53 -7.07
N GLU A 224 -23.50 8.30 -7.01
CA GLU A 224 -24.12 9.00 -8.15
C GLU A 224 -23.56 10.40 -8.37
N ILE A 225 -22.86 10.95 -7.37
CA ILE A 225 -22.31 12.31 -7.39
C ILE A 225 -21.01 12.32 -8.21
N THR A 226 -20.89 13.30 -9.12
CA THR A 226 -19.69 13.51 -9.94
C THR A 226 -18.58 14.18 -9.13
N LEU A 227 -17.32 14.02 -9.57
CA LEU A 227 -16.17 14.66 -8.92
C LEU A 227 -16.28 16.20 -8.88
N ALA A 228 -16.85 16.80 -9.92
CA ALA A 228 -17.08 18.24 -9.97
C ALA A 228 -18.14 18.70 -8.95
N GLU A 229 -19.20 17.90 -8.73
CA GLU A 229 -20.21 18.17 -7.69
C GLU A 229 -19.63 17.99 -6.29
N TYR A 230 -18.82 16.94 -6.05
CA TYR A 230 -18.06 16.81 -4.80
C TYR A 230 -17.19 18.04 -4.54
N ALA A 231 -16.42 18.49 -5.55
CA ALA A 231 -15.57 19.67 -5.43
C ALA A 231 -16.36 20.98 -5.20
N THR A 232 -17.55 21.07 -5.80
CA THR A 232 -18.47 22.20 -5.62
C THR A 232 -18.98 22.24 -4.17
N LEU A 233 -19.43 21.10 -3.66
CA LEU A 233 -20.02 20.98 -2.33
C LEU A 233 -18.99 21.03 -1.20
N GLY A 234 -17.83 20.38 -1.37
CA GLY A 234 -16.84 20.18 -0.32
C GLY A 234 -15.47 20.85 -0.53
N GLY A 235 -15.25 21.54 -1.65
CA GLY A 235 -13.90 22.00 -2.02
C GLY A 235 -13.12 20.95 -2.80
N LEU A 236 -12.12 21.35 -3.60
CA LEU A 236 -11.47 20.44 -4.54
C LEU A 236 -10.75 19.29 -3.81
N GLU A 237 -9.93 19.59 -2.80
CA GLU A 237 -9.27 18.57 -1.99
C GLU A 237 -10.27 17.83 -1.09
N GLY A 238 -11.32 18.51 -0.61
CA GLY A 238 -12.44 17.87 0.09
C GLY A 238 -13.17 16.78 -0.72
N ALA A 239 -13.01 16.73 -2.04
CA ALA A 239 -13.53 15.63 -2.87
C ALA A 239 -12.86 14.28 -2.59
N GLU A 240 -11.74 14.25 -1.86
CA GLU A 240 -11.07 13.01 -1.45
C GLU A 240 -11.93 12.10 -0.55
N VAL A 241 -13.02 12.63 0.01
CA VAL A 241 -14.02 11.86 0.80
C VAL A 241 -14.61 10.66 0.03
N ILE A 242 -14.44 10.59 -1.29
CA ILE A 242 -14.73 9.35 -2.04
C ILE A 242 -13.94 8.14 -1.53
N MET A 243 -12.81 8.34 -0.83
CA MET A 243 -12.07 7.26 -0.15
C MET A 243 -12.86 6.68 1.04
N TRP A 244 -13.70 7.47 1.71
CA TRP A 244 -14.54 6.98 2.81
C TRP A 244 -15.57 5.96 2.29
N LEU A 245 -15.95 6.03 1.00
CA LEU A 245 -16.78 5.01 0.36
C LEU A 245 -16.07 3.66 0.20
N ILE A 246 -14.72 3.63 0.16
CA ILE A 246 -13.97 2.36 0.16
C ILE A 246 -14.16 1.68 1.51
N MET A 247 -14.00 2.40 2.63
CA MET A 247 -14.28 1.87 3.96
C MET A 247 -15.74 1.44 4.07
N ARG A 248 -16.68 2.30 3.70
CA ARG A 248 -18.11 2.01 3.84
C ARG A 248 -18.55 0.81 3.01
N GLY A 249 -18.01 0.64 1.79
CA GLY A 249 -18.26 -0.50 0.92
C GLY A 249 -17.68 -1.81 1.44
N ALA A 250 -16.65 -1.73 2.29
CA ALA A 250 -16.05 -2.91 2.93
C ALA A 250 -16.87 -3.43 4.14
N LEU A 251 -17.82 -2.64 4.65
CA LEU A 251 -18.72 -3.05 5.73
C LEU A 251 -19.97 -3.77 5.18
N SER A 252 -20.78 -4.37 6.07
CA SER A 252 -22.12 -4.84 5.71
C SER A 252 -23.06 -3.68 5.36
N ALA A 253 -24.16 -4.00 4.68
CA ALA A 253 -25.22 -3.04 4.42
C ALA A 253 -25.73 -2.43 5.73
N ASN A 254 -25.93 -3.26 6.76
CA ASN A 254 -26.27 -2.81 8.10
C ASN A 254 -25.00 -2.47 8.89
N VAL A 255 -24.96 -1.31 9.50
CA VAL A 255 -23.89 -0.85 10.40
C VAL A 255 -24.54 -0.18 11.61
N GLU A 256 -23.86 -0.20 12.74
CA GLU A 256 -24.26 0.60 13.90
C GLU A 256 -23.32 1.80 14.04
N LYS A 257 -23.88 3.02 14.06
CA LYS A 257 -23.08 4.23 14.28
C LYS A 257 -22.84 4.42 15.77
N LEU A 258 -21.63 4.11 16.23
CA LEU A 258 -21.25 4.21 17.64
C LEU A 258 -20.77 5.61 18.04
N HIS A 259 -20.21 6.35 17.09
CA HIS A 259 -19.63 7.66 17.32
C HIS A 259 -19.65 8.49 16.04
N GLN A 260 -19.86 9.78 16.18
CA GLN A 260 -19.67 10.78 15.15
C GLN A 260 -19.32 12.10 15.83
N ASP A 261 -18.29 12.79 15.36
CA ASP A 261 -17.97 14.15 15.79
C ASP A 261 -17.44 14.99 14.63
N TYR A 262 -17.54 16.31 14.77
CA TYR A 262 -17.10 17.28 13.78
C TYR A 262 -16.59 18.56 14.44
N TYR A 263 -15.41 19.01 14.01
CA TYR A 263 -14.84 20.27 14.46
C TYR A 263 -14.05 20.96 13.34
N LEU A 264 -14.28 22.27 13.17
CA LEU A 264 -13.64 23.09 12.13
C LEU A 264 -12.84 24.23 12.80
N PRO A 265 -11.58 23.98 13.22
CA PRO A 265 -10.75 25.01 13.85
C PRO A 265 -10.07 25.95 12.86
N SER A 266 -9.81 25.47 11.63
CA SER A 266 -9.00 26.16 10.63
C SER A 266 -9.46 25.80 9.22
N MET A 267 -8.58 25.27 8.36
CA MET A 267 -8.84 25.05 6.92
C MET A 267 -9.71 23.85 6.59
N THR A 268 -9.73 22.83 7.46
CA THR A 268 -10.36 21.54 7.17
C THR A 268 -11.39 21.19 8.24
N GLY A 269 -12.57 20.74 7.80
CA GLY A 269 -13.57 20.14 8.68
C GLY A 269 -13.04 18.80 9.19
N ILE A 270 -12.61 18.75 10.45
CA ILE A 270 -12.08 17.54 11.08
C ILE A 270 -13.27 16.72 11.56
N ALA A 271 -13.49 15.58 10.92
CA ALA A 271 -14.57 14.67 11.29
C ALA A 271 -14.02 13.32 11.77
N THR A 272 -14.76 12.69 12.67
CA THR A 272 -14.53 11.33 13.15
C THR A 272 -15.83 10.53 13.09
N LEU A 273 -15.74 9.26 12.72
CA LEU A 273 -16.90 8.36 12.61
C LEU A 273 -16.48 6.94 12.97
N ILE A 274 -17.29 6.25 13.78
CA ILE A 274 -17.16 4.82 14.07
C ILE A 274 -18.42 4.09 13.63
N LEU A 275 -18.24 3.10 12.76
CA LEU A 275 -19.27 2.19 12.30
C LEU A 275 -18.94 0.76 12.73
N GLU A 276 -19.76 0.16 13.59
CA GLU A 276 -19.63 -1.25 13.91
C GLU A 276 -20.28 -2.12 12.83
N ASN A 277 -19.55 -3.16 12.42
CA ASN A 277 -19.94 -4.02 11.30
C ASN A 277 -20.93 -5.09 11.75
N GLN A 278 -22.18 -5.03 11.28
CA GLN A 278 -23.25 -5.99 11.64
C GLN A 278 -23.36 -7.12 10.61
N SER A 279 -22.21 -7.71 10.25
CA SER A 279 -22.14 -8.79 9.26
C SER A 279 -22.73 -10.10 9.81
N ARG A 280 -23.31 -10.90 8.92
CA ARG A 280 -23.81 -12.25 9.21
C ARG A 280 -23.14 -13.24 8.29
N GLU A 281 -22.87 -14.43 8.79
CA GLU A 281 -22.28 -15.49 7.98
C GLU A 281 -23.27 -15.96 6.90
N ALA A 282 -22.76 -16.20 5.69
CA ALA A 282 -23.52 -16.83 4.63
C ALA A 282 -23.74 -18.31 4.98
N PRO A 283 -24.90 -18.92 4.64
CA PRO A 283 -25.17 -20.34 4.90
C PRO A 283 -24.39 -21.29 3.96
N VAL A 284 -23.40 -20.78 3.22
CA VAL A 284 -22.58 -21.48 2.23
C VAL A 284 -21.17 -20.91 2.26
N ASP A 285 -20.17 -21.70 1.86
CA ASP A 285 -18.77 -21.28 1.87
C ASP A 285 -18.44 -20.35 0.70
N VAL A 286 -18.85 -19.07 0.82
CA VAL A 286 -18.46 -17.99 -0.09
C VAL A 286 -16.95 -17.74 -0.06
N HIS A 287 -16.30 -18.00 1.08
CA HIS A 287 -14.90 -17.68 1.30
C HIS A 287 -13.99 -18.66 0.56
N GLN A 288 -14.33 -19.96 0.54
CA GLN A 288 -13.63 -20.94 -0.28
C GLN A 288 -13.76 -20.63 -1.77
N ARG A 289 -14.96 -20.26 -2.24
CA ARG A 289 -15.13 -19.84 -3.65
C ARG A 289 -14.25 -18.65 -4.02
N GLN A 290 -14.08 -17.69 -3.11
CA GLN A 290 -13.17 -16.58 -3.34
C GLN A 290 -11.70 -17.03 -3.37
N ARG A 291 -11.28 -17.92 -2.46
CA ARG A 291 -9.93 -18.52 -2.49
C ARG A 291 -9.67 -19.31 -3.76
N ASP A 292 -10.64 -20.07 -4.24
CA ASP A 292 -10.54 -20.81 -5.50
C ASP A 292 -10.37 -19.84 -6.68
N LYS A 293 -11.15 -18.74 -6.69
CA LYS A 293 -11.06 -17.67 -7.69
C LYS A 293 -9.68 -17.00 -7.69
N ILE A 294 -9.15 -16.68 -6.51
CA ILE A 294 -7.80 -16.11 -6.33
C ILE A 294 -6.73 -16.99 -6.97
N ASN A 295 -6.82 -18.31 -6.74
CA ASN A 295 -5.80 -19.26 -7.17
C ASN A 295 -5.93 -19.70 -8.63
N LEU A 296 -7.08 -19.45 -9.26
CA LEU A 296 -7.44 -20.02 -10.56
C LEU A 296 -6.37 -19.78 -11.64
N GLN A 297 -5.84 -18.57 -11.75
CA GLN A 297 -4.91 -18.18 -12.83
C GLN A 297 -3.54 -18.87 -12.75
N LEU A 298 -3.10 -19.26 -11.55
CA LEU A 298 -1.81 -19.94 -11.33
C LEU A 298 -1.98 -21.42 -10.97
N SER A 299 -3.20 -21.96 -11.00
CA SER A 299 -3.46 -23.36 -10.69
C SER A 299 -2.69 -24.28 -11.65
N GLY A 300 -1.87 -25.18 -11.10
CA GLY A 300 -1.06 -26.12 -11.88
C GLY A 300 0.32 -25.59 -12.27
N VAL A 301 0.67 -24.34 -11.98
CA VAL A 301 1.98 -23.76 -12.29
C VAL A 301 3.11 -24.50 -11.57
N GLU A 302 2.84 -25.08 -10.41
CA GLU A 302 3.78 -25.86 -9.61
C GLU A 302 4.24 -27.15 -10.29
N LYS A 303 3.53 -27.60 -11.33
CA LYS A 303 3.89 -28.79 -12.12
C LYS A 303 4.95 -28.48 -13.18
N LEU A 304 5.25 -27.21 -13.44
CA LEU A 304 6.28 -26.80 -14.41
C LEU A 304 7.68 -26.93 -13.78
N PRO A 305 8.50 -27.90 -14.21
CA PRO A 305 9.83 -28.09 -13.63
C PRO A 305 10.73 -26.88 -13.92
N GLY A 306 11.58 -26.52 -12.97
CA GLY A 306 12.54 -25.42 -13.11
C GLY A 306 11.91 -24.03 -13.28
N THR A 307 10.64 -23.85 -12.92
CA THR A 307 9.90 -22.59 -13.07
C THR A 307 9.60 -21.97 -11.70
N TYR A 308 9.86 -20.67 -11.57
CA TYR A 308 9.71 -19.93 -10.32
C TYR A 308 8.92 -18.64 -10.57
N PRO A 309 7.57 -18.69 -10.51
CA PRO A 309 6.73 -17.51 -10.74
C PRO A 309 7.13 -16.38 -9.78
N PHE A 310 7.38 -15.18 -10.30
CA PHE A 310 7.79 -14.03 -9.51
C PHE A 310 6.59 -13.40 -8.78
N THR A 311 6.10 -14.08 -7.75
CA THR A 311 5.00 -13.63 -6.90
C THR A 311 5.42 -12.46 -6.01
N GLN A 312 4.44 -11.74 -5.45
CA GLN A 312 4.69 -10.67 -4.48
C GLN A 312 5.50 -11.17 -3.27
N ALA A 313 5.22 -12.37 -2.76
CA ALA A 313 5.99 -13.00 -1.69
C ALA A 313 7.48 -13.18 -2.06
N ARG A 314 7.77 -13.63 -3.28
CA ARG A 314 9.15 -13.76 -3.76
C ARG A 314 9.82 -12.40 -3.97
N SER A 315 9.07 -11.43 -4.50
CA SER A 315 9.52 -10.04 -4.67
C SER A 315 9.94 -9.45 -3.33
N LEU A 316 9.11 -9.57 -2.29
CA LEU A 316 9.40 -9.10 -0.93
C LEU A 316 10.62 -9.78 -0.33
N LYS A 317 10.65 -11.13 -0.35
CA LYS A 317 11.76 -11.91 0.20
C LYS A 317 13.11 -11.47 -0.36
N ALA A 318 13.18 -11.25 -1.67
CA ALA A 318 14.42 -10.90 -2.37
C ALA A 318 14.55 -9.40 -2.68
N LEU A 319 13.76 -8.54 -2.03
CA LEU A 319 13.69 -7.11 -2.35
C LEU A 319 15.06 -6.43 -2.28
N ARG A 320 15.85 -6.77 -1.26
CA ARG A 320 17.17 -6.19 -1.00
C ARG A 320 18.15 -6.43 -2.14
N ILE A 321 18.35 -7.70 -2.52
CA ILE A 321 19.21 -8.07 -3.65
C ILE A 321 18.65 -7.57 -4.98
N ASN A 322 17.32 -7.62 -5.19
CA ASN A 322 16.70 -7.09 -6.40
C ASN A 322 16.94 -5.58 -6.54
N ARG A 323 16.81 -4.81 -5.45
CA ARG A 323 17.10 -3.37 -5.41
C ARG A 323 18.57 -3.08 -5.68
N PHE A 324 19.47 -3.85 -5.08
CA PHE A 324 20.91 -3.75 -5.33
C PHE A 324 21.25 -3.92 -6.82
N LEU A 325 20.70 -4.96 -7.45
CA LEU A 325 20.91 -5.25 -8.87
C LEU A 325 20.18 -4.27 -9.79
N HIS A 326 19.04 -3.73 -9.39
CA HIS A 326 18.33 -2.70 -10.14
C HIS A 326 19.19 -1.44 -10.33
N ARG A 327 19.95 -1.04 -9.31
CA ARG A 327 20.85 0.13 -9.38
C ARG A 327 21.97 -0.01 -10.41
N MET A 328 22.19 -1.18 -11.03
CA MET A 328 23.13 -1.35 -12.14
C MET A 328 22.83 -0.45 -13.35
N ILE A 329 21.59 0.04 -13.48
CA ILE A 329 21.23 1.04 -14.50
C ILE A 329 21.95 2.38 -14.29
N GLN A 330 22.43 2.68 -13.08
CA GLN A 330 23.14 3.91 -12.73
C GLN A 330 24.65 3.77 -13.05
N PRO A 331 25.26 4.66 -13.86
CA PRO A 331 26.67 4.57 -14.27
C PRO A 331 27.66 4.47 -13.11
N GLU A 332 27.55 5.37 -12.13
CA GLU A 332 28.45 5.40 -10.98
C GLU A 332 28.30 4.14 -10.11
N TRP A 333 27.09 3.60 -9.99
CA TRP A 333 26.86 2.36 -9.23
C TRP A 333 27.57 1.16 -9.86
N ARG A 334 27.40 0.95 -11.17
CA ARG A 334 28.07 -0.18 -11.86
C ARG A 334 29.58 0.00 -11.96
N LYS A 335 30.08 1.24 -11.99
CA LYS A 335 31.52 1.55 -11.90
C LYS A 335 32.08 1.16 -10.53
N ARG A 336 31.42 1.59 -9.44
CA ARG A 336 31.78 1.20 -8.06
C ARG A 336 31.67 -0.31 -7.85
N PHE A 337 30.67 -0.97 -8.43
CA PHE A 337 30.51 -2.42 -8.33
C PHE A 337 31.72 -3.19 -8.91
N ARG A 338 32.29 -2.72 -10.02
CA ARG A 338 33.49 -3.34 -10.61
C ARG A 338 34.76 -3.06 -9.80
N ALA A 339 34.86 -1.91 -9.16
CA ALA A 339 36.07 -1.49 -8.43
C ALA A 339 36.09 -1.99 -6.98
N GLU A 340 34.97 -1.85 -6.27
CA GLU A 340 34.85 -2.01 -4.82
C GLU A 340 33.53 -2.71 -4.42
N PRO A 341 33.26 -3.95 -4.89
CA PRO A 341 31.98 -4.61 -4.69
C PRO A 341 31.65 -4.82 -3.20
N GLN A 342 32.63 -5.12 -2.36
CA GLN A 342 32.41 -5.39 -0.93
C GLN A 342 31.88 -4.16 -0.17
N ALA A 343 32.37 -2.96 -0.52
CA ALA A 343 31.88 -1.72 0.08
C ALA A 343 30.42 -1.46 -0.31
N LEU A 344 30.05 -1.72 -1.58
CA LEU A 344 28.67 -1.62 -2.03
C LEU A 344 27.74 -2.64 -1.38
N TYR A 345 28.22 -3.87 -1.15
CA TYR A 345 27.44 -4.88 -0.44
C TYR A 345 27.10 -4.44 0.99
N GLN A 346 28.06 -3.83 1.68
CA GLN A 346 27.86 -3.27 3.03
C GLN A 346 26.93 -2.07 3.00
N GLU A 347 27.12 -1.12 2.07
CA GLU A 347 26.26 0.06 1.90
C GLU A 347 24.80 -0.34 1.65
N ALA A 348 24.56 -1.39 0.85
CA ALA A 348 23.22 -1.89 0.55
C ALA A 348 22.67 -2.87 1.60
N GLY A 349 23.44 -3.17 2.65
CA GLY A 349 23.05 -4.09 3.71
C GLY A 349 22.79 -5.52 3.25
N LEU A 350 23.46 -5.98 2.18
CA LEU A 350 23.30 -7.35 1.68
C LEU A 350 23.70 -8.38 2.73
N THR A 351 22.91 -9.44 2.85
CA THR A 351 23.24 -10.60 3.70
C THR A 351 24.44 -11.37 3.14
N ALA A 352 25.08 -12.19 3.96
CA ALA A 352 26.22 -13.01 3.52
C ALA A 352 25.84 -13.97 2.37
N GLU A 353 24.62 -14.53 2.38
CA GLU A 353 24.10 -15.37 1.30
C GLU A 353 23.95 -14.57 -0.01
N GLU A 354 23.33 -13.39 0.05
CA GLU A 354 23.16 -12.51 -1.12
C GLU A 354 24.51 -12.08 -1.71
N GLN A 355 25.49 -11.77 -0.86
CA GLN A 355 26.86 -11.44 -1.28
C GLN A 355 27.55 -12.62 -1.97
N ALA A 356 27.38 -13.83 -1.44
CA ALA A 356 27.95 -15.05 -2.02
C ALA A 356 27.34 -15.33 -3.40
N LEU A 357 26.01 -15.24 -3.54
CA LEU A 357 25.29 -15.43 -4.80
C LEU A 357 25.80 -14.50 -5.91
N ILE A 358 25.99 -13.21 -5.60
CA ILE A 358 26.47 -12.23 -6.58
C ILE A 358 27.96 -12.46 -6.90
N THR A 359 28.80 -12.64 -5.87
CA THR A 359 30.26 -12.80 -6.05
C THR A 359 30.61 -14.04 -6.87
N GLN A 360 29.88 -15.13 -6.67
CA GLN A 360 30.08 -16.39 -7.40
C GLN A 360 29.39 -16.40 -8.77
N LEU A 361 28.62 -15.35 -9.10
CA LEU A 361 27.75 -15.31 -10.27
C LEU A 361 26.86 -16.57 -10.35
N ASP A 362 26.30 -17.00 -9.22
CA ASP A 362 25.41 -18.15 -9.15
C ASP A 362 24.03 -17.78 -9.72
N TRP A 363 23.94 -17.77 -11.06
CA TRP A 363 22.75 -17.38 -11.80
C TRP A 363 21.53 -18.21 -11.41
N ARG A 364 21.72 -19.53 -11.22
CA ARG A 364 20.65 -20.44 -10.85
C ARG A 364 20.24 -20.25 -9.40
N GLY A 365 21.21 -20.12 -8.49
CA GLY A 365 20.97 -19.82 -7.08
C GLY A 365 20.22 -18.52 -6.89
N MET A 366 20.55 -17.47 -7.65
CA MET A 366 19.83 -16.19 -7.60
C MET A 366 18.36 -16.33 -8.03
N ILE A 367 18.05 -17.09 -9.10
CA ILE A 367 16.66 -17.40 -9.47
C ILE A 367 15.93 -18.16 -8.35
N HIS A 368 16.57 -19.19 -7.77
CA HIS A 368 16.01 -19.96 -6.67
C HIS A 368 15.73 -19.07 -5.44
N TYR A 369 16.65 -18.16 -5.10
CA TYR A 369 16.57 -17.24 -3.98
C TYR A 369 15.35 -16.32 -4.10
N GLY A 370 15.09 -15.80 -5.31
CA GLY A 370 13.98 -14.90 -5.63
C GLY A 370 14.39 -13.70 -6.50
N VAL A 371 15.57 -13.70 -7.10
CA VAL A 371 16.00 -12.61 -7.98
C VAL A 371 15.23 -12.66 -9.30
N SER A 372 14.76 -11.50 -9.77
CA SER A 372 14.14 -11.41 -11.10
C SER A 372 15.19 -11.62 -12.19
N PHE A 373 14.87 -12.44 -13.20
CA PHE A 373 15.77 -12.68 -14.34
C PHE A 373 16.23 -11.38 -15.01
N PHE A 374 15.35 -10.38 -15.13
CA PHE A 374 15.67 -9.10 -15.78
C PHE A 374 16.70 -8.26 -15.00
N LEU A 375 16.98 -8.63 -13.75
CA LEU A 375 18.06 -8.04 -12.96
C LEU A 375 19.37 -8.83 -13.11
N LEU A 376 19.28 -10.15 -13.32
CA LEU A 376 20.43 -10.96 -13.74
C LEU A 376 20.95 -10.55 -15.11
N GLU A 377 20.04 -10.23 -16.05
CA GLU A 377 20.38 -9.72 -17.37
C GLU A 377 21.18 -8.40 -17.29
N LYS A 378 20.81 -7.49 -16.38
CA LYS A 378 21.56 -6.26 -16.11
C LYS A 378 22.92 -6.54 -15.51
N LEU A 379 22.99 -7.44 -14.53
CA LEU A 379 24.26 -7.86 -13.94
C LEU A 379 25.18 -8.49 -14.99
N GLY A 380 24.67 -9.37 -15.84
CA GLY A 380 25.39 -9.99 -16.96
C GLY A 380 26.02 -8.94 -17.87
N ALA A 381 25.24 -7.94 -18.31
CA ALA A 381 25.77 -6.82 -19.09
C ALA A 381 26.88 -6.05 -18.36
N VAL A 382 26.76 -5.85 -17.05
CA VAL A 382 27.79 -5.18 -16.23
C VAL A 382 29.06 -6.01 -16.07
N VAL A 383 28.98 -7.34 -15.98
CA VAL A 383 30.16 -8.21 -15.82
C VAL A 383 30.72 -8.74 -17.15
N GLY A 384 30.17 -8.31 -18.29
CA GLY A 384 30.64 -8.71 -19.62
C GLY A 384 30.20 -10.11 -20.04
N VAL A 385 29.12 -10.62 -19.45
CA VAL A 385 28.56 -11.95 -19.71
C VAL A 385 27.31 -11.82 -20.57
N SER A 386 27.21 -12.64 -21.62
CA SER A 386 26.03 -12.65 -22.51
C SER A 386 24.86 -13.40 -21.88
N ASN A 387 23.64 -13.15 -22.35
CA ASN A 387 22.45 -13.85 -21.90
C ASN A 387 22.59 -15.39 -22.03
N LEU A 388 23.27 -15.87 -23.08
CA LEU A 388 23.46 -17.30 -23.32
C LEU A 388 24.29 -17.99 -22.22
N HIS A 389 25.27 -17.30 -21.65
CA HIS A 389 26.04 -17.82 -20.52
C HIS A 389 25.17 -17.95 -19.27
N ILE A 390 24.28 -16.98 -19.03
CA ILE A 390 23.32 -17.03 -17.92
C ILE A 390 22.36 -18.22 -18.14
N TYR A 391 21.83 -18.39 -19.34
CA TYR A 391 20.93 -19.50 -19.68
C TYR A 391 21.60 -20.87 -19.54
N SER A 392 22.82 -21.03 -20.04
CA SER A 392 23.57 -22.29 -19.95
C SER A 392 23.87 -22.64 -18.49
N ALA A 393 24.30 -21.66 -17.70
CA ALA A 393 24.55 -21.85 -16.27
C ALA A 393 23.28 -22.27 -15.51
N MET A 394 22.12 -21.66 -15.81
CA MET A 394 20.85 -22.07 -15.21
C MET A 394 20.44 -23.50 -15.58
N ARG A 395 20.82 -23.99 -16.77
CA ARG A 395 20.63 -25.39 -17.17
C ARG A 395 21.70 -26.35 -16.63
N GLY A 396 22.78 -25.84 -16.04
CA GLY A 396 23.91 -26.66 -15.61
C GLY A 396 24.72 -27.24 -16.77
N GLU A 397 24.75 -26.53 -17.90
CA GLU A 397 25.45 -26.93 -19.14
C GLU A 397 26.59 -25.96 -19.45
N THR A 398 27.57 -26.41 -20.22
CA THR A 398 28.52 -25.47 -20.84
C THR A 398 27.81 -24.60 -21.89
N LEU A 399 28.40 -23.46 -22.24
CA LEU A 399 27.84 -22.58 -23.27
C LEU A 399 27.69 -23.32 -24.61
N GLU A 400 28.69 -24.13 -24.98
CA GLU A 400 28.71 -24.89 -26.23
C GLU A 400 27.56 -25.91 -26.27
N GLN A 401 27.37 -26.66 -25.18
CA GLN A 401 26.27 -27.61 -25.04
C GLN A 401 24.92 -26.90 -25.16
N PHE A 402 24.76 -25.76 -24.50
CA PHE A 402 23.52 -24.99 -24.58
C PHE A 402 23.27 -24.48 -26.00
N GLN A 403 24.30 -23.94 -26.67
CA GLN A 403 24.21 -23.41 -28.03
C GLN A 403 23.84 -24.45 -29.07
N GLN A 404 24.26 -25.72 -28.89
CA GLN A 404 23.81 -26.82 -29.75
C GLN A 404 22.30 -27.03 -29.70
N THR A 405 21.63 -26.59 -28.63
CA THR A 405 20.17 -26.65 -28.53
C THR A 405 19.47 -25.48 -29.21
N ARG A 406 20.20 -24.48 -29.72
CA ARG A 406 19.65 -23.28 -30.38
C ARG A 406 19.78 -23.42 -31.89
N ASN A 407 18.79 -22.94 -32.63
CA ASN A 407 18.79 -22.98 -34.11
C ASN A 407 19.91 -22.14 -34.73
N GLN A 408 20.42 -21.13 -34.02
CA GLN A 408 21.50 -20.24 -34.43
C GLN A 408 22.43 -20.00 -33.23
N GLN A 409 23.75 -20.11 -33.43
CA GLN A 409 24.75 -19.91 -32.38
C GLN A 409 25.20 -18.45 -32.32
N VAL A 410 24.38 -17.61 -31.68
CA VAL A 410 24.65 -16.18 -31.52
C VAL A 410 24.79 -15.81 -30.04
N LEU A 411 25.62 -14.82 -29.75
CA LEU A 411 25.74 -14.21 -28.44
C LEU A 411 25.13 -12.80 -28.45
N TYR A 412 24.39 -12.45 -27.40
CA TYR A 412 23.81 -11.12 -27.23
C TYR A 412 23.67 -10.77 -25.75
N SER A 413 23.58 -9.47 -25.47
CA SER A 413 23.28 -8.91 -24.16
C SER A 413 22.49 -7.62 -24.33
N VAL A 414 22.02 -7.05 -23.21
CA VAL A 414 21.39 -5.72 -23.17
C VAL A 414 22.39 -4.56 -23.10
N ALA A 415 23.68 -4.82 -23.26
CA ALA A 415 24.70 -3.78 -23.22
C ALA A 415 24.50 -2.78 -24.37
N GLY A 416 24.57 -1.48 -24.06
CA GLY A 416 24.63 -0.42 -25.06
C GLY A 416 25.96 -0.42 -25.81
N LYS A 417 26.16 0.58 -26.68
CA LYS A 417 27.48 0.83 -27.25
C LYS A 417 28.46 1.10 -26.10
N ALA A 418 29.62 0.46 -26.14
CA ALA A 418 30.70 0.79 -25.21
C ALA A 418 31.16 2.23 -25.50
N ASP A 419 31.32 3.03 -24.44
CA ASP A 419 32.03 4.30 -24.51
C ASP A 419 33.54 4.07 -24.70
#